data_AF-A0AAX2UXE9-F1
#
_entry.id   AF-A0AAX2UXE9-F1
#
_cell.length_a   1.000
_cell.length_b   1.000
_cell.length_c   1.000
_cell.angle_alpha   90.00
_cell.angle_beta   90.00
_cell.angle_gamma   90.00
#
_symmetry.space_group_name_H-M   'P 1'
#
loop_
_entity.id
_entity.type
_entity.pdbx_description
1 polymer ?
#
loop_
_entity_poly.entity_id
_entity_poly.type
_entity_poly.pdbx_seq_one_letter_code
_entity_poly.pdbx_strand_id
1 'polypeptide(L)'
;MYIVELCFECYRDTSLGDAERAIVNYLDMLRYQGQILGREFPTSMHEGYFVSRVVCPEQDSLHPDNQSEQVKLAEQQLNQAGLLAPKLQLQGADLLSDSTDPCGQQGERPSWMMLYTSFLHTCSPLRCGDHFAPIPLYQLPAVANGDQKQIIKWQEDWEACDQLQMNGSIAEHAALHEIGEVGSRLYRRGSDLAKRLEVLSGIPTYYYLYRVGGLSAAEEKARPCPSCGGQWALAEPLHEIFDFKCDSCRLVSNLSWDFKD
;
A
#
# COMPACT_ATOMS: atom_id res chain seq x y z
N MET A 1 -11.42 -7.43 -0.75
CA MET A 1 -10.86 -7.40 0.63
C MET A 1 -11.92 -7.82 1.63
N TYR A 2 -11.57 -8.02 2.91
CA TYR A 2 -12.47 -8.60 3.91
C TYR A 2 -12.48 -7.82 5.22
N ILE A 3 -13.67 -7.65 5.79
CA ILE A 3 -13.85 -7.04 7.11
C ILE A 3 -13.70 -8.14 8.16
N VAL A 4 -12.80 -7.93 9.12
CA VAL A 4 -12.55 -8.84 10.23
C VAL A 4 -12.63 -8.07 11.55
N GLU A 5 -13.26 -8.68 12.54
CA GLU A 5 -13.24 -8.18 13.92
C GLU A 5 -12.23 -8.99 14.74
N LEU A 6 -11.40 -8.26 15.50
CA LEU A 6 -10.40 -8.79 16.42
C LEU A 6 -10.92 -8.59 17.84
N CYS A 7 -11.28 -9.68 18.52
CA CYS A 7 -11.78 -9.63 19.90
C CYS A 7 -10.67 -9.98 20.90
N PHE A 8 -10.24 -8.99 21.68
CA PHE A 8 -9.19 -9.09 22.70
C PHE A 8 -9.83 -9.28 24.08
N GLU A 9 -9.85 -10.51 24.58
CA GLU A 9 -10.41 -10.83 25.90
C GLU A 9 -9.40 -10.54 27.03
N CYS A 10 -9.85 -9.93 28.11
CA CYS A 10 -9.06 -9.76 29.32
C CYS A 10 -9.09 -11.05 30.15
N TYR A 11 -7.93 -11.65 30.44
CA TYR A 11 -7.85 -12.83 31.31
C TYR A 11 -7.42 -12.50 32.75
N ARG A 12 -7.04 -11.24 32.99
CA ARG A 12 -6.73 -10.67 34.30
C ARG A 12 -7.04 -9.18 34.30
N ASP A 13 -7.09 -8.58 35.48
CA ASP A 13 -7.21 -7.14 35.61
C ASP A 13 -6.06 -6.43 34.88
N THR A 14 -6.41 -5.44 34.08
CA THR A 14 -5.48 -4.61 33.32
C THR A 14 -5.90 -3.16 33.39
N SER A 15 -4.95 -2.24 33.25
CA SER A 15 -5.26 -0.83 33.11
C SER A 15 -5.68 -0.55 31.67
N LEU A 16 -6.61 0.39 31.48
CA LEU A 16 -7.03 0.80 30.14
C LEU A 16 -5.85 1.26 29.29
N GLY A 17 -4.90 2.00 29.88
CA GLY A 17 -3.72 2.51 29.16
C GLY A 17 -2.69 1.45 28.78
N ASP A 18 -2.62 0.33 29.50
CA ASP A 18 -1.76 -0.79 29.10
C ASP A 18 -2.41 -1.63 28.00
N ALA A 19 -3.72 -1.90 28.12
CA ALA A 19 -4.50 -2.59 27.10
C ALA A 19 -4.51 -1.82 25.78
N GLU A 20 -4.82 -0.52 25.80
CA GLU A 20 -4.83 0.36 24.62
C GLU A 20 -3.48 0.33 23.90
N ARG A 21 -2.38 0.52 24.64
CA ARG A 21 -1.04 0.55 24.07
C ARG A 21 -0.66 -0.79 23.42
N ALA A 22 -1.02 -1.90 24.06
CA ALA A 22 -0.74 -3.23 23.53
C ALA A 22 -1.55 -3.53 22.26
N ILE A 23 -2.85 -3.18 22.25
CA ILE A 23 -3.73 -3.31 21.09
C ILE A 23 -3.21 -2.45 19.93
N VAL A 24 -2.93 -1.17 20.17
CA VAL A 24 -2.40 -0.26 19.15
C VAL A 24 -1.09 -0.80 18.57
N ASN A 25 -0.16 -1.26 19.41
CA ASN A 25 1.10 -1.82 18.94
C ASN A 25 0.88 -3.09 18.08
N TYR A 26 -0.04 -3.97 18.49
CA TYR A 26 -0.36 -5.18 17.71
C TYR A 26 -0.97 -4.83 16.34
N LEU A 27 -1.94 -3.91 16.30
CA LEU A 27 -2.53 -3.42 15.05
C LEU A 27 -1.47 -2.76 14.15
N ASP A 28 -0.56 -1.96 14.73
CA ASP A 28 0.56 -1.36 14.01
C ASP A 28 1.47 -2.41 13.38
N MET A 29 1.80 -3.50 14.10
CA MET A 29 2.66 -4.56 13.54
C MET A 29 1.96 -5.34 12.41
N LEU A 30 0.67 -5.67 12.58
CA LEU A 30 -0.13 -6.27 11.51
C LEU A 30 -0.16 -5.37 10.26
N ARG A 31 -0.36 -4.06 10.49
CA ARG A 31 -0.39 -3.06 9.43
C ARG A 31 0.97 -2.96 8.75
N TYR A 32 2.05 -2.82 9.50
CA TYR A 32 3.40 -2.70 8.94
C TYR A 32 3.86 -3.95 8.20
N GLN A 33 3.32 -5.12 8.52
CA GLN A 33 3.53 -6.31 7.70
C GLN A 33 2.66 -6.32 6.43
N GLY A 34 1.54 -5.59 6.42
CA GLY A 34 0.59 -5.53 5.32
C GLY A 34 -0.54 -6.55 5.42
N GLN A 35 -0.76 -7.15 6.60
CA GLN A 35 -1.86 -8.09 6.85
C GLN A 35 -3.20 -7.37 7.04
N ILE A 36 -3.18 -6.11 7.47
CA ILE A 36 -4.35 -5.24 7.54
C ILE A 36 -4.12 -3.93 6.77
N LEU A 37 -5.21 -3.36 6.28
CA LEU A 37 -5.26 -2.17 5.41
C LEU A 37 -5.92 -1.00 6.13
N GLY A 38 -5.63 0.21 5.67
CA GLY A 38 -6.16 1.44 6.23
C GLY A 38 -5.27 2.05 7.32
N ARG A 39 -5.75 3.13 7.94
CA ARG A 39 -5.04 3.90 8.98
C ARG A 39 -5.80 4.01 10.29
N GLU A 40 -7.12 3.83 10.21
CA GLU A 40 -8.02 3.96 11.35
C GLU A 40 -8.60 2.58 11.65
N PHE A 41 -8.46 2.16 12.91
CA PHE A 41 -8.95 0.88 13.40
C PHE A 41 -9.89 1.13 14.56
N PRO A 42 -11.18 1.43 14.29
CA PRO A 42 -12.16 1.66 15.34
C PRO A 42 -12.14 0.51 16.34
N THR A 43 -11.93 0.86 17.60
CA THR A 43 -11.82 -0.10 18.71
C THR A 43 -12.85 0.24 19.78
N SER A 44 -13.79 -0.67 20.03
CA SER A 44 -14.80 -0.53 21.07
C SER A 44 -14.39 -1.25 22.35
N MET A 45 -14.69 -0.64 23.49
CA MET A 45 -14.50 -1.22 24.81
C MET A 45 -15.82 -1.82 25.29
N HIS A 46 -15.76 -3.05 25.78
CA HIS A 46 -16.88 -3.78 26.36
C HIS A 46 -16.51 -4.27 27.77
N GLU A 47 -17.47 -4.86 28.47
CA GLU A 47 -17.21 -5.47 29.77
C GLU A 47 -16.30 -6.70 29.62
N GLY A 48 -15.03 -6.54 29.97
CA GLY A 48 -14.03 -7.61 29.98
C GLY A 48 -13.33 -7.91 28.64
N TYR A 49 -13.59 -7.14 27.58
CA TYR A 49 -12.93 -7.32 26.27
C TYR A 49 -12.95 -6.05 25.41
N PHE A 50 -12.13 -6.05 24.36
CA PHE A 50 -12.05 -4.99 23.35
C PHE A 50 -12.27 -5.59 21.97
N VAL A 51 -12.87 -4.81 21.05
CA VAL A 51 -13.09 -5.26 19.67
C VAL A 51 -12.54 -4.21 18.71
N SER A 52 -11.58 -4.59 17.88
CA SER A 52 -11.09 -3.76 16.77
C SER A 52 -11.64 -4.26 15.45
N ARG A 53 -12.16 -3.35 14.62
CA ARG A 53 -12.55 -3.68 13.24
C ARG A 53 -11.43 -3.31 12.28
N VAL A 54 -11.04 -4.27 11.43
CA VAL A 54 -9.97 -4.13 10.45
C VAL A 54 -10.40 -4.61 9.07
N VAL A 55 -9.69 -4.15 8.04
CA VAL A 55 -9.83 -4.67 6.67
C VAL A 55 -8.58 -5.46 6.33
N CYS A 56 -8.75 -6.69 5.85
CA CYS A 56 -7.68 -7.59 5.42
C CYS A 56 -7.66 -7.73 3.89
N PRO A 57 -6.49 -7.86 3.25
CA PRO A 57 -6.41 -8.14 1.81
C PRO A 57 -7.19 -9.42 1.41
N GLU A 58 -7.06 -10.47 2.21
CA GLU A 58 -7.61 -11.81 1.98
C GLU A 58 -8.26 -12.37 3.27
N GLN A 59 -9.01 -13.47 3.15
CA GLN A 59 -9.72 -14.05 4.30
C GLN A 59 -8.77 -14.60 5.37
N ASP A 60 -7.62 -15.09 4.94
CA ASP A 60 -6.59 -15.75 5.73
C ASP A 60 -5.35 -14.86 5.94
N SER A 61 -5.44 -13.56 5.66
CA SER A 61 -4.29 -12.65 5.86
C SER A 61 -3.74 -12.66 7.28
N LEU A 62 -4.58 -12.95 8.28
CA LEU A 62 -4.21 -13.03 9.70
C LEU A 62 -3.85 -14.45 10.16
N HIS A 63 -3.71 -15.41 9.25
CA HIS A 63 -3.27 -16.77 9.59
C HIS A 63 -1.87 -16.74 10.24
N PRO A 64 -1.58 -17.56 11.27
CA PRO A 64 -0.28 -17.57 11.95
C PRO A 64 0.93 -17.78 11.04
N ASP A 65 0.77 -18.57 9.96
CA ASP A 65 1.83 -18.81 8.97
C ASP A 65 2.24 -17.54 8.20
N ASN A 66 1.36 -16.55 8.17
CA ASN A 66 1.59 -15.26 7.55
C ASN A 66 2.22 -14.25 8.51
N GLN A 67 2.39 -14.55 9.80
CA GLN A 67 2.88 -13.58 10.78
C GLN A 67 4.41 -13.41 10.78
N SER A 68 4.85 -12.16 10.84
CA SER A 68 6.25 -11.80 11.06
C SER A 68 6.64 -11.99 12.53
N GLU A 69 7.94 -11.97 12.79
CA GLU A 69 8.46 -12.01 14.16
C GLU A 69 8.00 -10.80 14.99
N GLN A 70 7.80 -9.65 14.37
CA GLN A 70 7.29 -8.44 15.02
C GLN A 70 5.84 -8.60 15.47
N VAL A 71 4.99 -9.22 14.64
CA VAL A 71 3.60 -9.52 14.99
C VAL A 71 3.55 -10.51 16.15
N LYS A 72 4.36 -11.58 16.09
CA LYS A 72 4.47 -12.56 17.19
C LYS A 72 4.91 -11.90 18.49
N LEU A 73 5.88 -10.98 18.44
CA LEU A 73 6.32 -10.23 19.63
C LEU A 73 5.23 -9.30 20.17
N ALA A 74 4.49 -8.63 19.29
CA ALA A 74 3.36 -7.79 19.71
C ALA A 74 2.23 -8.61 20.34
N GLU A 75 1.97 -9.82 19.84
CA GLU A 75 1.01 -10.75 20.44
C GLU A 75 1.45 -11.18 21.86
N GLN A 76 2.75 -11.39 22.09
CA GLN A 76 3.27 -11.63 23.44
C GLN A 76 3.07 -10.41 24.37
N GLN A 77 3.15 -9.20 23.83
CA GLN A 77 2.92 -7.97 24.59
C GLN A 77 1.44 -7.79 24.96
N LEU A 78 0.49 -8.26 24.15
CA LEU A 78 -0.93 -8.36 24.55
C LEU A 78 -1.07 -9.19 25.83
N ASN A 79 -0.43 -10.36 25.86
CA ASN A 79 -0.43 -11.22 27.05
C ASN A 79 0.19 -10.52 28.27
N GLN A 80 1.30 -9.81 28.09
CA GLN A 80 1.90 -9.02 29.18
C GLN A 80 0.96 -7.90 29.67
N ALA A 81 0.10 -7.36 28.81
CA ALA A 81 -0.94 -6.42 29.17
C ALA A 81 -2.24 -7.07 29.71
N GLY A 82 -2.28 -8.39 29.93
CA GLY A 82 -3.44 -9.09 30.45
C GLY A 82 -4.53 -9.41 29.43
N LEU A 83 -4.22 -9.30 28.13
CA LEU A 83 -5.10 -9.62 27.01
C LEU A 83 -4.70 -10.96 26.39
N LEU A 84 -5.69 -11.76 25.96
CA LEU A 84 -5.44 -12.93 25.13
C LEU A 84 -5.12 -12.52 23.68
N ALA A 85 -4.53 -13.44 22.92
CA ALA A 85 -4.48 -13.33 21.47
C ALA A 85 -5.90 -13.15 20.91
N PRO A 86 -6.11 -12.27 19.91
CA PRO A 86 -7.44 -11.92 19.48
C PRO A 86 -8.16 -13.08 18.81
N LYS A 87 -9.44 -13.26 19.16
CA LYS A 87 -10.33 -14.13 18.37
C LYS A 87 -10.72 -13.39 17.11
N LEU A 88 -10.56 -14.06 15.97
CA LEU A 88 -10.87 -13.51 14.65
C LEU A 88 -12.33 -13.83 14.28
N GLN A 89 -13.08 -12.82 13.85
CA GLN A 89 -14.43 -13.00 13.32
C GLN A 89 -14.55 -12.34 11.94
N LEU A 90 -14.60 -13.16 10.90
CA LEU A 90 -14.84 -12.71 9.52
C LEU A 90 -16.28 -12.22 9.38
N GLN A 91 -16.46 -10.95 9.02
CA GLN A 91 -17.78 -10.35 8.81
C GLN A 91 -18.24 -10.50 7.35
N GLY A 92 -17.29 -10.55 6.41
CA GLY A 92 -17.57 -10.74 4.99
C GLY A 92 -16.64 -9.94 4.10
N ALA A 93 -16.90 -9.97 2.80
CA ALA A 93 -16.20 -9.14 1.83
C ALA A 93 -16.60 -7.67 2.01
N ASP A 94 -15.61 -6.76 1.94
CA ASP A 94 -15.89 -5.34 1.87
C ASP A 94 -16.32 -4.98 0.43
N LEU A 95 -17.55 -4.48 0.31
CA LEU A 95 -18.16 -4.13 -0.97
C LEU A 95 -17.46 -2.94 -1.66
N LEU A 96 -16.88 -2.03 -0.89
CA LEU A 96 -16.30 -0.79 -1.40
C LEU A 96 -14.77 -0.86 -1.55
N SER A 97 -14.19 -2.02 -1.29
CA SER A 97 -12.76 -2.27 -1.43
C SER A 97 -12.42 -2.97 -2.74
N ASP A 98 -11.18 -2.77 -3.17
CA ASP A 98 -10.61 -3.51 -4.30
C ASP A 98 -10.57 -5.04 -4.03
N SER A 99 -10.53 -5.79 -5.13
CA SER A 99 -10.20 -7.21 -5.13
C SER A 99 -8.69 -7.38 -5.20
N THR A 100 -8.13 -8.26 -4.38
CA THR A 100 -6.70 -8.64 -4.41
C THR A 100 -6.35 -9.35 -5.72
N ASP A 101 -5.10 -9.20 -6.18
CA ASP A 101 -4.59 -9.84 -7.38
C ASP A 101 -4.71 -11.39 -7.35
N PRO A 102 -5.20 -12.01 -8.44
CA PRO A 102 -5.45 -13.46 -8.49
C PRO A 102 -4.19 -14.30 -8.69
N CYS A 103 -3.03 -13.74 -9.12
CA CYS A 103 -1.84 -14.54 -9.44
C CYS A 103 -1.41 -15.39 -8.23
N GLY A 104 -1.39 -14.78 -7.04
CA GLY A 104 -1.00 -15.46 -5.80
C GLY A 104 -1.89 -16.66 -5.46
N GLN A 105 -3.19 -16.57 -5.76
CA GLN A 105 -4.16 -17.66 -5.50
C GLN A 105 -4.02 -18.81 -6.49
N GLN A 106 -3.50 -18.55 -7.69
CA GLN A 106 -3.30 -19.53 -8.75
C GLN A 106 -1.90 -20.16 -8.72
N GLY A 107 -1.05 -19.77 -7.77
CA GLY A 107 0.36 -20.18 -7.72
C GLY A 107 1.21 -19.54 -8.83
N GLU A 108 0.66 -18.55 -9.51
CA GLU A 108 1.33 -17.78 -10.56
C GLU A 108 2.03 -16.56 -9.95
N ARG A 109 2.92 -15.94 -10.72
CA ARG A 109 3.60 -14.70 -10.34
C ARG A 109 3.38 -13.66 -11.42
N PRO A 110 3.18 -12.38 -11.04
CA PRO A 110 3.04 -11.33 -12.02
C PRO A 110 4.33 -11.18 -12.83
N SER A 111 4.19 -10.88 -14.12
CA SER A 111 5.33 -10.69 -15.03
C SER A 111 6.11 -9.40 -14.73
N TRP A 112 5.44 -8.42 -14.11
CA TRP A 112 6.01 -7.21 -13.51
C TRP A 112 5.08 -6.66 -12.43
N MET A 113 5.58 -5.77 -11.58
CA MET A 113 4.82 -5.09 -10.53
C MET A 113 4.99 -3.58 -10.67
N MET A 114 4.10 -2.81 -10.05
CA MET A 114 4.26 -1.36 -9.95
C MET A 114 3.92 -0.85 -8.56
N LEU A 115 4.75 0.08 -8.08
CA LEU A 115 4.48 0.86 -6.88
C LEU A 115 3.58 2.04 -7.29
N TYR A 116 2.31 1.94 -6.92
CA TYR A 116 1.21 2.80 -7.36
C TYR A 116 0.17 2.95 -6.25
N THR A 117 -0.26 4.18 -5.99
CA THR A 117 -1.42 4.47 -5.14
C THR A 117 -2.10 5.75 -5.65
N SER A 118 -3.25 6.08 -5.07
CA SER A 118 -3.87 7.40 -5.16
C SER A 118 -4.55 7.73 -3.83
N PHE A 119 -4.90 9.00 -3.60
CA PHE A 119 -5.60 9.41 -2.39
C PHE A 119 -6.97 8.72 -2.19
N LEU A 120 -7.51 8.10 -3.25
CA LEU A 120 -8.77 7.36 -3.23
C LEU A 120 -8.61 5.89 -2.81
N HIS A 121 -7.41 5.33 -2.93
CA HIS A 121 -7.19 3.91 -2.70
C HIS A 121 -6.92 3.61 -1.22
N THR A 122 -7.55 2.54 -0.72
CA THR A 122 -7.36 2.02 0.64
C THR A 122 -6.82 0.59 0.62
N CYS A 123 -5.93 0.31 -0.33
CA CYS A 123 -5.39 -1.01 -0.61
C CYS A 123 -3.86 -1.05 -0.47
N SER A 124 -3.28 -2.22 -0.79
CA SER A 124 -1.82 -2.31 -0.97
C SER A 124 -1.35 -1.38 -2.09
N PRO A 125 -0.23 -0.65 -1.89
CA PRO A 125 0.35 0.23 -2.89
C PRO A 125 1.20 -0.49 -3.94
N LEU A 126 1.27 -1.82 -3.89
CA LEU A 126 1.90 -2.62 -4.94
C LEU A 126 0.82 -3.25 -5.80
N ARG A 127 0.84 -2.95 -7.10
CA ARG A 127 -0.09 -3.51 -8.07
C ARG A 127 0.59 -4.54 -8.96
N CYS A 128 -0.16 -5.55 -9.34
CA CYS A 128 0.20 -6.48 -10.40
C CYS A 128 0.23 -5.76 -11.74
N GLY A 129 1.31 -5.93 -12.49
CA GLY A 129 1.45 -5.34 -13.81
C GLY A 129 0.53 -5.94 -14.87
N ASP A 130 0.05 -7.16 -14.66
CA ASP A 130 -0.80 -7.88 -15.63
C ASP A 130 -2.29 -7.63 -15.40
N HIS A 131 -2.73 -7.45 -14.14
CA HIS A 131 -4.14 -7.30 -13.78
C HIS A 131 -4.49 -5.93 -13.17
N PHE A 132 -3.48 -5.13 -12.81
CA PHE A 132 -3.63 -3.88 -12.05
C PHE A 132 -4.31 -4.01 -10.68
N ALA A 133 -4.47 -5.24 -10.20
CA ALA A 133 -4.99 -5.54 -8.88
C ALA A 133 -3.89 -5.40 -7.79
N PRO A 134 -4.26 -5.06 -6.53
CA PRO A 134 -3.32 -4.92 -5.43
C PRO A 134 -2.76 -6.28 -4.98
N ILE A 135 -1.46 -6.33 -4.74
CA ILE A 135 -0.72 -7.48 -4.22
C ILE A 135 -0.56 -7.32 -2.70
N PRO A 136 -0.97 -8.27 -1.85
CA PRO A 136 -0.84 -8.14 -0.41
C PRO A 136 0.63 -8.10 0.02
N LEU A 137 1.03 -7.07 0.77
CA LEU A 137 2.45 -6.87 1.08
C LEU A 137 3.02 -7.97 1.99
N TYR A 138 2.18 -8.64 2.79
CA TYR A 138 2.61 -9.73 3.67
C TYR A 138 3.04 -10.99 2.90
N GLN A 139 2.62 -11.14 1.64
CA GLN A 139 3.05 -12.24 0.76
C GLN A 139 4.45 -12.02 0.17
N LEU A 140 5.00 -10.80 0.31
CA LEU A 140 6.28 -10.43 -0.26
C LEU A 140 7.38 -10.50 0.80
N PRO A 141 8.64 -10.75 0.38
CA PRO A 141 9.77 -10.60 1.27
C PRO A 141 9.80 -9.20 1.88
N ALA A 142 10.10 -9.12 3.17
CA ALA A 142 10.22 -7.86 3.89
C ALA A 142 11.26 -6.96 3.24
N VAL A 143 10.86 -5.73 2.90
CA VAL A 143 11.78 -4.78 2.30
C VAL A 143 12.88 -4.40 3.28
N ALA A 144 12.55 -4.04 4.52
CA ALA A 144 13.55 -3.64 5.50
C ALA A 144 13.11 -3.99 6.92
N ASN A 145 14.07 -4.30 7.79
CA ASN A 145 13.83 -4.55 9.22
C ASN A 145 12.74 -5.61 9.50
N GLY A 146 12.51 -6.55 8.58
CA GLY A 146 11.55 -7.64 8.72
C GLY A 146 10.08 -7.26 8.49
N ASP A 147 9.77 -6.05 8.01
CA ASP A 147 8.41 -5.65 7.65
C ASP A 147 8.36 -4.76 6.38
N GLN A 148 7.17 -4.22 6.11
CA GLN A 148 6.84 -3.38 4.95
C GLN A 148 6.57 -1.92 5.35
N LYS A 149 6.97 -1.50 6.56
CA LYS A 149 6.71 -0.16 7.13
C LYS A 149 7.16 0.95 6.20
N GLN A 150 8.31 0.79 5.54
CA GLN A 150 8.84 1.83 4.65
C GLN A 150 7.97 2.06 3.41
N ILE A 151 7.37 1.00 2.86
CA ILE A 151 6.41 1.06 1.74
C ILE A 151 5.15 1.77 2.22
N ILE A 152 4.59 1.36 3.35
CA ILE A 152 3.36 1.94 3.88
C ILE A 152 3.54 3.42 4.21
N LYS A 153 4.68 3.81 4.81
CA LYS A 153 4.99 5.21 5.03
C LYS A 153 5.23 5.98 3.72
N TRP A 154 5.69 5.33 2.66
CA TRP A 154 5.83 5.98 1.36
C TRP A 154 4.46 6.21 0.73
N GLN A 155 3.57 5.21 0.81
CA GLN A 155 2.17 5.31 0.41
C GLN A 155 1.49 6.46 1.14
N GLU A 156 1.69 6.57 2.45
CA GLU A 156 1.09 7.64 3.24
C GLU A 156 1.47 9.04 2.75
N ASP A 157 2.76 9.25 2.51
CA ASP A 157 3.30 10.51 2.02
C ASP A 157 2.83 10.81 0.59
N TRP A 158 2.75 9.78 -0.27
CA TRP A 158 2.30 9.91 -1.65
C TRP A 158 0.83 10.29 -1.73
N GLU A 159 -0.04 9.59 -1.00
CA GLU A 159 -1.48 9.89 -0.91
C GLU A 159 -1.74 11.29 -0.35
N ALA A 160 -0.93 11.73 0.62
CA ALA A 160 -1.03 13.09 1.14
C ALA A 160 -0.65 14.15 0.09
N CYS A 161 0.38 13.90 -0.73
CA CYS A 161 0.74 14.79 -1.83
C CYS A 161 -0.37 14.83 -2.89
N ASP A 162 -0.87 13.67 -3.30
CA ASP A 162 -1.96 13.55 -4.26
C ASP A 162 -3.23 14.26 -3.78
N GLN A 163 -3.61 14.09 -2.51
CA GLN A 163 -4.72 14.82 -1.90
C GLN A 163 -4.52 16.34 -1.93
N LEU A 164 -3.32 16.82 -1.60
CA LEU A 164 -3.01 18.26 -1.62
C LEU A 164 -3.05 18.83 -3.05
N GLN A 165 -2.60 18.05 -4.02
CA GLN A 165 -2.69 18.40 -5.44
C GLN A 165 -4.15 18.45 -5.89
N MET A 166 -4.94 17.40 -5.61
CA MET A 166 -6.35 17.32 -5.98
C MET A 166 -7.21 18.39 -5.34
N ASN A 167 -6.85 18.86 -4.14
CA ASN A 167 -7.52 19.99 -3.49
C ASN A 167 -7.24 21.34 -4.17
N GLY A 168 -6.22 21.45 -5.02
CA GLY A 168 -5.92 22.64 -5.84
C GLY A 168 -5.70 23.94 -5.04
N SER A 169 -5.13 23.85 -3.84
CA SER A 169 -5.05 25.01 -2.92
C SER A 169 -3.65 25.24 -2.33
N ILE A 170 -3.45 24.94 -1.06
CA ILE A 170 -2.37 25.52 -0.24
C ILE A 170 -0.96 25.10 -0.66
N ALA A 171 -0.79 23.89 -1.21
CA ALA A 171 0.50 23.29 -1.48
C ALA A 171 0.54 22.47 -2.79
N GLU A 172 -0.39 22.72 -3.71
CA GLU A 172 -0.56 21.95 -4.95
C GLU A 172 0.76 21.76 -5.72
N HIS A 173 1.49 22.85 -6.00
CA HIS A 173 2.72 22.79 -6.79
C HIS A 173 3.84 22.00 -6.10
N ALA A 174 3.98 22.17 -4.78
CA ALA A 174 4.99 21.45 -4.02
C ALA A 174 4.65 19.95 -3.93
N ALA A 175 3.38 19.63 -3.74
CA ALA A 175 2.89 18.26 -3.71
C ALA A 175 3.02 17.57 -5.08
N LEU A 176 2.63 18.25 -6.16
CA LEU A 176 2.77 17.77 -7.54
C LEU A 176 4.23 17.51 -7.89
N HIS A 177 5.16 18.39 -7.49
CA HIS A 177 6.60 18.16 -7.66
C HIS A 177 7.05 16.85 -6.99
N GLU A 178 6.57 16.55 -5.78
CA GLU A 178 6.97 15.33 -5.07
C GLU A 178 6.51 14.04 -5.77
N ILE A 179 5.33 14.00 -6.37
CA ILE A 179 4.77 12.81 -7.03
C ILE A 179 5.03 12.73 -8.54
N GLY A 180 5.38 13.84 -9.18
CA GLY A 180 5.50 13.96 -10.64
C GLY A 180 6.92 14.15 -11.18
N GLU A 181 7.92 14.43 -10.33
CA GLU A 181 9.29 14.71 -10.79
C GLU A 181 10.32 13.69 -10.27
N VAL A 182 11.16 13.19 -11.18
CA VAL A 182 12.20 12.19 -10.85
C VAL A 182 13.34 12.70 -9.96
N GLY A 183 13.38 14.01 -9.70
CA GLY A 183 14.35 14.65 -8.80
C GLY A 183 13.85 14.75 -7.35
N SER A 184 12.56 14.53 -7.11
CA SER A 184 11.94 14.80 -5.81
C SER A 184 12.43 13.86 -4.71
N ARG A 185 12.14 14.21 -3.45
CA ARG A 185 12.52 13.36 -2.32
C ARG A 185 11.65 12.11 -2.27
N LEU A 186 10.35 12.27 -2.48
CA LEU A 186 9.37 11.19 -2.45
C LEU A 186 9.60 10.20 -3.60
N TYR A 187 9.88 10.68 -4.81
CA TYR A 187 10.26 9.84 -5.94
C TYR A 187 11.50 9.01 -5.61
N ARG A 188 12.59 9.63 -5.15
CA ARG A 188 13.85 8.92 -4.87
C ARG A 188 13.62 7.78 -3.87
N ARG A 189 12.89 8.07 -2.78
CA ARG A 189 12.53 7.07 -1.78
C ARG A 189 11.69 5.93 -2.40
N GLY A 190 10.67 6.25 -3.19
CA GLY A 190 9.80 5.26 -3.83
C GLY A 190 10.52 4.40 -4.87
N SER A 191 11.35 5.02 -5.71
CA SER A 191 12.17 4.34 -6.70
C SER A 191 13.16 3.38 -6.05
N ASP A 192 13.78 3.76 -4.93
CA ASP A 192 14.68 2.88 -4.18
C ASP A 192 13.93 1.69 -3.55
N LEU A 193 12.71 1.91 -3.05
CA LEU A 193 11.83 0.83 -2.57
C LEU A 193 11.46 -0.13 -3.72
N ALA A 194 11.07 0.39 -4.88
CA ALA A 194 10.75 -0.41 -6.06
C ALA A 194 11.94 -1.27 -6.52
N LYS A 195 13.14 -0.69 -6.61
CA LYS A 195 14.38 -1.44 -6.93
C LYS A 195 14.66 -2.53 -5.92
N ARG A 196 14.47 -2.25 -4.63
CA ARG A 196 14.70 -3.23 -3.56
C ARG A 196 13.69 -4.38 -3.61
N LEU A 197 12.42 -4.09 -3.88
CA LEU A 197 11.40 -5.10 -4.14
C LEU A 197 11.75 -5.96 -5.35
N GLU A 198 12.23 -5.38 -6.44
CA GLU A 198 12.67 -6.12 -7.63
C GLU A 198 13.80 -7.10 -7.29
N VAL A 199 14.81 -6.65 -6.54
CA VAL A 199 15.92 -7.51 -6.09
C VAL A 199 15.43 -8.66 -5.21
N LEU A 200 14.52 -8.39 -4.27
CA LEU A 200 14.02 -9.38 -3.32
C LEU A 200 13.05 -10.39 -3.94
N SER A 201 12.18 -9.93 -4.84
CA SER A 201 11.15 -10.76 -5.47
C SER A 201 11.63 -11.45 -6.75
N GLY A 202 12.64 -10.89 -7.41
CA GLY A 202 13.05 -11.27 -8.76
C GLY A 202 12.08 -10.81 -9.85
N ILE A 203 11.11 -9.94 -9.52
CA ILE A 203 10.08 -9.47 -10.44
C ILE A 203 10.34 -8.00 -10.79
N PRO A 204 10.41 -7.62 -12.08
CA PRO A 204 10.55 -6.23 -12.50
C PRO A 204 9.56 -5.31 -11.79
N THR A 205 10.04 -4.28 -11.09
CA THR A 205 9.17 -3.43 -10.27
C THR A 205 9.29 -1.97 -10.69
N TYR A 206 8.19 -1.41 -11.17
CA TYR A 206 8.11 -0.08 -11.75
C TYR A 206 7.61 0.93 -10.71
N TYR A 207 7.98 2.19 -10.87
CA TYR A 207 7.45 3.30 -10.09
C TYR A 207 6.48 4.11 -10.94
N TYR A 208 5.30 4.43 -10.39
CA TYR A 208 4.35 5.31 -11.03
C TYR A 208 4.69 6.78 -10.79
N LEU A 209 4.91 7.51 -11.89
CA LEU A 209 5.13 8.95 -11.90
C LEU A 209 3.85 9.67 -12.33
N TYR A 210 3.26 10.47 -11.44
CA TYR A 210 2.01 11.18 -11.71
C TYR A 210 2.21 12.32 -12.70
N ARG A 211 1.23 12.56 -13.59
CA ARG A 211 1.26 13.69 -14.53
C ARG A 211 -0.08 14.41 -14.63
N VAL A 212 -0.04 15.74 -14.51
CA VAL A 212 -1.13 16.70 -14.80
C VAL A 212 -0.52 18.01 -15.33
N GLY A 213 -1.29 18.86 -16.01
CA GLY A 213 -0.80 20.06 -16.67
C GLY A 213 -0.25 19.84 -18.08
N GLY A 214 0.55 20.78 -18.56
CA GLY A 214 1.12 20.77 -19.91
C GLY A 214 0.38 21.71 -20.87
N LEU A 215 0.92 21.87 -22.08
CA LEU A 215 0.41 22.86 -23.05
C LEU A 215 -0.54 22.25 -24.08
N SER A 216 -0.30 21.00 -24.50
CA SER A 216 -1.18 20.29 -25.42
C SER A 216 -1.02 18.76 -25.32
N ALA A 217 -2.05 18.04 -25.73
CA ALA A 217 -2.02 16.58 -25.85
C ALA A 217 -0.89 16.08 -26.76
N ALA A 218 -0.59 16.82 -27.84
CA ALA A 218 0.46 16.44 -28.79
C ALA A 218 1.86 16.52 -28.16
N GLU A 219 2.13 17.58 -27.40
CA GLU A 219 3.40 17.72 -26.68
C GLU A 219 3.55 16.70 -25.56
N GLU A 220 2.50 16.47 -24.76
CA GLU A 220 2.55 15.48 -23.69
C GLU A 220 2.75 14.06 -24.25
N LYS A 221 2.10 13.70 -25.37
CA LYS A 221 2.33 12.42 -26.06
C LYS A 221 3.76 12.25 -26.57
N ALA A 222 4.41 13.35 -26.95
CA ALA A 222 5.79 13.35 -27.45
C ALA A 222 6.85 13.46 -26.35
N ARG A 223 6.46 13.60 -25.07
CA ARG A 223 7.39 13.85 -23.97
C ARG A 223 8.40 12.69 -23.83
N PRO A 224 9.70 12.97 -23.71
CA PRO A 224 10.69 11.93 -23.46
C PRO A 224 10.59 11.42 -22.02
N CYS A 225 11.20 10.27 -21.74
CA CYS A 225 11.32 9.76 -20.38
C CYS A 225 12.10 10.77 -19.53
N PRO A 226 11.57 11.22 -18.38
CA PRO A 226 12.22 12.25 -17.58
C PRO A 226 13.54 11.78 -16.93
N SER A 227 13.80 10.48 -16.89
CA SER A 227 15.03 9.93 -16.33
C SER A 227 16.13 9.75 -17.37
N CYS A 228 15.85 9.13 -18.53
CA CYS A 228 16.87 8.81 -19.54
C CYS A 228 16.77 9.60 -20.84
N GLY A 229 15.71 10.40 -21.04
CA GLY A 229 15.44 11.13 -22.27
C GLY A 229 14.95 10.26 -23.44
N GLY A 230 14.80 8.94 -23.25
CA GLY A 230 14.38 8.01 -24.30
C GLY A 230 12.89 8.06 -24.63
N GLN A 231 12.50 7.44 -25.75
CA GLN A 231 11.11 7.20 -26.08
C GLN A 231 10.51 6.13 -25.15
N TRP A 232 9.28 6.37 -24.70
CA TRP A 232 8.59 5.52 -23.73
C TRP A 232 7.07 5.59 -23.83
N ALA A 233 6.54 6.38 -24.77
CA ALA A 233 5.11 6.37 -25.08
C ALA A 233 4.72 5.00 -25.64
N LEU A 234 3.59 4.49 -25.16
CA LEU A 234 3.03 3.22 -25.60
C LEU A 234 2.13 3.42 -26.81
N ALA A 235 1.97 2.37 -27.62
CA ALA A 235 1.00 2.37 -28.71
C ALA A 235 -0.44 2.35 -28.18
N GLU A 236 -0.67 1.60 -27.10
CA GLU A 236 -1.94 1.51 -26.39
C GLU A 236 -1.69 1.65 -24.88
N PRO A 237 -2.55 2.36 -24.14
CA PRO A 237 -2.38 2.52 -22.70
C PRO A 237 -2.53 1.18 -21.95
N LEU A 238 -1.65 0.91 -20.99
CA LEU A 238 -1.81 -0.22 -20.10
C LEU A 238 -2.91 0.09 -19.09
N HIS A 239 -3.85 -0.84 -18.94
CA HIS A 239 -4.97 -0.73 -17.98
C HIS A 239 -5.78 0.56 -18.15
N GLU A 240 -5.78 1.13 -19.36
CA GLU A 240 -6.42 2.41 -19.71
C GLU A 240 -5.84 3.63 -18.94
N ILE A 241 -4.84 3.43 -18.09
CA ILE A 241 -4.30 4.44 -17.17
C ILE A 241 -2.89 4.86 -17.57
N PHE A 242 -2.04 3.93 -18.02
CA PHE A 242 -0.63 4.19 -18.23
C PHE A 242 -0.29 4.29 -19.72
N ASP A 243 -0.09 5.52 -20.18
CA ASP A 243 0.26 5.82 -21.57
C ASP A 243 1.77 5.72 -21.83
N PHE A 244 2.58 5.64 -20.77
CA PHE A 244 4.04 5.60 -20.85
C PHE A 244 4.63 4.50 -19.99
N LYS A 245 5.63 3.79 -20.53
CA LYS A 245 6.43 2.78 -19.82
C LYS A 245 7.87 2.79 -20.32
N CYS A 246 8.82 2.95 -19.39
CA CYS A 246 10.24 2.88 -19.67
C CYS A 246 10.86 1.72 -18.90
N ASP A 247 11.26 0.67 -19.62
CA ASP A 247 11.84 -0.53 -19.02
C ASP A 247 13.23 -0.29 -18.43
N SER A 248 14.05 0.53 -19.09
CA SER A 248 15.40 0.88 -18.61
C SER A 248 15.40 1.64 -17.29
N CYS A 249 14.39 2.50 -17.08
CA CYS A 249 14.28 3.34 -15.88
C CYS A 249 13.31 2.77 -14.84
N ARG A 250 12.59 1.68 -15.15
CA ARG A 250 11.50 1.14 -14.33
C ARG A 250 10.44 2.20 -13.98
N LEU A 251 9.99 2.95 -14.99
CA LEU A 251 8.96 3.99 -14.82
C LEU A 251 7.71 3.67 -15.61
N VAL A 252 6.56 3.93 -15.01
CA VAL A 252 5.27 4.03 -15.68
C VAL A 252 4.63 5.37 -15.36
N SER A 253 3.85 5.91 -16.29
CA SER A 253 3.22 7.22 -16.11
C SER A 253 2.00 7.34 -17.00
N ASN A 254 1.06 8.18 -16.60
CA ASN A 254 -0.11 8.53 -17.39
C ASN A 254 0.20 9.67 -18.38
N LEU A 255 -0.62 9.80 -19.43
CA LEU A 255 -0.79 11.08 -20.11
C LEU A 255 -1.40 12.05 -19.12
N SER A 256 -0.97 13.31 -19.18
CA SER A 256 -1.54 14.36 -18.32
C SER A 256 -3.07 14.25 -18.26
N TRP A 257 -3.61 14.25 -17.04
CA TRP A 257 -5.04 14.14 -16.81
C TRP A 257 -5.85 15.26 -17.49
N ASP A 258 -5.24 16.40 -17.80
CA ASP A 258 -5.90 17.51 -18.54
C ASP A 258 -6.14 17.19 -20.02
N PHE A 259 -5.47 16.17 -20.56
CA PHE A 259 -5.55 15.75 -21.96
C PHE A 259 -6.01 14.30 -22.12
N LYS A 260 -6.50 13.69 -21.03
CA LYS A 260 -7.02 12.33 -21.04
C LYS A 260 -8.51 12.38 -21.37
N ASP A 261 -8.91 11.61 -22.37
CA ASP A 261 -10.30 11.52 -22.84
C ASP A 261 -11.18 10.71 -21.87
#